data_AF-A0A2D4L9R9-F1
#
_entry.id   AF-A0A2D4L9R9-F1
#
_cell.length_a   1.000
_cell.length_b   1.000
_cell.length_c   1.000
_cell.angle_alpha   90.00
_cell.angle_beta   90.00
_cell.angle_gamma   90.00
#
_symmetry.space_group_name_H-M   'P 1'
#
loop_
_entity.id
_entity.type
_entity.pdbx_description
1 polymer ?
#
loop_
_entity_poly.entity_id
_entity_poly.type
_entity_poly.pdbx_seq_one_letter_code
_entity_poly.pdbx_strand_id
1 'polypeptide(L)'
;LSSCMLKKILHFEAVAVSLIEPPSDNRLLISASKVDDKHLNIFCELLGVESDKIAQWLCHRKIITTSETVVKPMTKLQAINARDALAKKIYSHLFDFIVEQINKALQFSGKQHSFIGVLDIYGFETFDLNSFEQFCINYANEKLQQQFNLHVFKLEQEEYMKENIPWTLIDFYDNQPVIDLIEAKMGILELLDEECLLPQGTDENWLQKLYNNFMNKNPLFEKPRMSNTSFIIQHFADKVEYKNEGFLEKNRDTVYEVLIDILRNSKFRLFANFFQDGPVPLSPFNSAIKVKSAKTVIVSPNKQFRATVGSKFRSSLYLLMETLNATTPHYVRCIKPNDQKFAFEFDSKRVVQQLRACGVLETIRISSQSYPSRYGVIPLQRLMFSSL
;
A
#
# COMPACT_ATOMS: atom_id res chain seq x y z
N LEU A 1 -26.15 7.61 0.28
CA LEU A 1 -25.49 6.85 -0.81
C LEU A 1 -24.40 5.92 -0.28
N SER A 2 -23.39 6.43 0.45
CA SER A 2 -22.30 5.62 1.05
C SER A 2 -22.81 4.48 1.95
N SER A 3 -23.72 4.75 2.88
CA SER A 3 -24.32 3.73 3.77
C SER A 3 -25.05 2.61 3.00
N CYS A 4 -25.73 2.94 1.90
CA CYS A 4 -26.38 1.95 1.04
C CYS A 4 -25.34 1.05 0.36
N MET A 5 -24.23 1.61 -0.12
CA MET A 5 -23.16 0.83 -0.77
C MET A 5 -22.39 -0.05 0.22
N LEU A 6 -22.11 0.44 1.42
CA LEU A 6 -21.49 -0.35 2.48
C LEU A 6 -22.36 -1.56 2.87
N LYS A 7 -23.68 -1.38 2.93
CA LYS A 7 -24.62 -2.48 3.16
C LYS A 7 -24.56 -3.54 2.05
N LYS A 8 -24.32 -3.15 0.80
CA LYS A 8 -24.14 -4.09 -0.32
C LYS A 8 -22.89 -4.94 -0.14
N ILE A 9 -21.77 -4.31 0.23
CA ILE A 9 -20.49 -5.02 0.47
C ILE A 9 -20.64 -6.02 1.63
N LEU A 10 -21.27 -5.61 2.74
CA LEU A 10 -21.50 -6.50 3.88
C LEU A 10 -22.33 -7.73 3.52
N HIS A 11 -23.38 -7.56 2.72
CA HIS A 11 -24.15 -8.71 2.23
C HIS A 11 -23.33 -9.61 1.30
N PHE A 12 -22.43 -9.04 0.49
CA PHE A 12 -21.59 -9.84 -0.38
C PHE A 12 -20.56 -10.70 0.36
N GLU A 13 -19.91 -10.15 1.38
CA GLU A 13 -18.96 -10.89 2.22
C GLU A 13 -19.64 -12.01 3.02
N ALA A 14 -20.93 -11.85 3.32
CA ALA A 14 -21.74 -12.85 4.01
C ALA A 14 -22.24 -14.01 3.12
N VAL A 15 -21.98 -13.97 1.80
CA VAL A 15 -22.36 -15.06 0.87
C VAL A 15 -21.56 -16.31 1.20
N ALA A 16 -22.27 -17.41 1.48
CA ALA A 16 -21.65 -18.69 1.81
C ALA A 16 -21.16 -19.43 0.55
N VAL A 17 -19.93 -19.96 0.63
CA VAL A 17 -19.34 -20.80 -0.41
C VAL A 17 -19.21 -22.22 0.13
N SER A 18 -20.03 -23.14 -0.39
CA SER A 18 -20.10 -24.54 0.06
C SER A 18 -19.58 -25.51 -1.01
N LEU A 19 -18.99 -26.61 -0.54
CA LEU A 19 -18.63 -27.76 -1.38
C LEU A 19 -19.85 -28.67 -1.52
N ILE A 20 -20.16 -29.11 -2.75
CA ILE A 20 -21.14 -30.17 -3.02
C ILE A 20 -20.35 -31.39 -3.51
N GLU A 21 -20.55 -32.53 -2.85
CA GLU A 21 -20.13 -33.84 -3.37
C GLU A 21 -21.19 -34.35 -4.36
N PRO A 22 -20.87 -34.56 -5.64
CA PRO A 22 -21.80 -35.19 -6.57
C PRO A 22 -21.85 -36.72 -6.37
N PRO A 23 -22.96 -37.41 -6.72
CA PRO A 23 -23.16 -38.82 -6.41
C PRO A 23 -22.28 -39.82 -7.19
N SER A 24 -21.48 -39.40 -8.18
CA SER A 24 -20.86 -40.35 -9.11
C SER A 24 -19.61 -39.87 -9.85
N ASP A 25 -18.97 -38.77 -9.43
CA ASP A 25 -17.73 -38.31 -10.06
C ASP A 25 -16.82 -37.73 -8.96
N ASN A 26 -15.56 -38.14 -8.89
CA ASN A 26 -14.57 -37.72 -7.87
C ASN A 26 -14.16 -36.22 -7.96
N ARG A 27 -15.06 -35.36 -8.46
CA ARG A 27 -14.87 -33.91 -8.60
C ARG A 27 -15.80 -33.20 -7.63
N LEU A 28 -15.22 -32.66 -6.55
CA LEU A 28 -15.89 -31.70 -5.67
C LEU A 28 -16.37 -30.51 -6.53
N LEU A 29 -17.69 -30.35 -6.66
CA LEU A 29 -18.27 -29.19 -7.33
C LEU A 29 -18.51 -28.10 -6.27
N ILE A 30 -18.18 -26.86 -6.61
CA ILE A 30 -18.40 -25.73 -5.71
C ILE A 30 -19.65 -25.01 -6.16
N SER A 31 -20.60 -24.84 -5.24
CA SER A 31 -21.69 -23.90 -5.43
C SER A 31 -21.59 -22.81 -4.37
N ALA A 32 -21.62 -21.55 -4.78
CA ALA A 32 -22.20 -20.51 -3.93
C ALA A 32 -23.61 -21.01 -3.59
N SER A 33 -23.87 -21.19 -2.29
CA SER A 33 -24.91 -22.06 -1.76
C SER A 33 -26.32 -21.75 -2.28
N LYS A 34 -26.79 -22.47 -3.30
CA LYS A 34 -28.13 -22.35 -3.91
C LYS A 34 -28.47 -20.95 -4.45
N VAL A 35 -29.33 -20.91 -5.45
CA VAL A 35 -30.04 -19.69 -5.89
C VAL A 35 -30.84 -19.05 -4.72
N ASP A 36 -30.98 -19.76 -3.59
CA ASP A 36 -31.64 -19.32 -2.35
C ASP A 36 -30.72 -18.66 -1.30
N ASP A 37 -29.43 -18.41 -1.57
CA ASP A 37 -28.62 -17.65 -0.61
C ASP A 37 -29.22 -16.24 -0.41
N LYS A 38 -29.75 -16.00 0.79
CA LYS A 38 -30.42 -14.74 1.15
C LYS A 38 -29.50 -13.54 0.93
N HIS A 39 -28.21 -13.67 1.23
CA HIS A 39 -27.27 -12.57 1.15
C HIS A 39 -26.86 -12.26 -0.29
N LEU A 40 -26.69 -13.28 -1.13
CA LEU A 40 -26.46 -13.14 -2.56
C LEU A 40 -27.65 -12.49 -3.25
N ASN A 41 -28.88 -12.92 -2.93
CA ASN A 41 -30.09 -12.35 -3.51
C ASN A 41 -30.25 -10.87 -3.15
N ILE A 42 -30.03 -10.51 -1.87
CA ILE A 42 -30.04 -9.10 -1.44
C ILE A 42 -28.93 -8.30 -2.15
N PHE A 43 -27.72 -8.83 -2.25
CA PHE A 43 -26.62 -8.17 -2.96
C PHE A 43 -26.97 -7.91 -4.44
N CYS A 44 -27.46 -8.94 -5.13
CA CYS A 44 -27.85 -8.89 -6.53
C CYS A 44 -29.03 -7.94 -6.77
N GLU A 45 -30.03 -7.93 -5.89
CA GLU A 45 -31.15 -6.98 -5.94
C GLU A 45 -30.65 -5.54 -5.77
N LEU A 46 -29.82 -5.29 -4.76
CA LEU A 46 -29.31 -3.95 -4.47
C LEU A 46 -28.38 -3.42 -5.57
N LEU A 47 -27.67 -4.29 -6.29
CA LEU A 47 -26.83 -3.92 -7.43
C LEU A 47 -27.57 -4.03 -8.77
N GLY A 48 -28.74 -4.65 -8.82
CA GLY A 48 -29.44 -4.94 -10.07
C GLY A 48 -28.60 -5.78 -11.04
N VAL A 49 -27.99 -6.87 -10.55
CA VAL A 49 -27.25 -7.86 -11.34
C VAL A 49 -27.90 -9.25 -11.18
N GLU A 50 -27.68 -10.15 -12.13
CA GLU A 50 -28.25 -11.50 -12.11
C GLU A 50 -27.52 -12.41 -11.11
N SER A 51 -28.26 -13.01 -10.17
CA SER A 51 -27.72 -13.88 -9.12
C SER A 51 -27.06 -15.15 -9.67
N ASP A 52 -27.69 -15.78 -10.65
CA ASP A 52 -27.17 -17.01 -11.29
C ASP A 52 -25.79 -16.79 -11.92
N LYS A 53 -25.59 -15.63 -12.56
CA LYS A 53 -24.29 -15.28 -13.17
C LYS A 53 -23.22 -15.06 -12.11
N ILE A 54 -23.52 -14.32 -11.04
CA ILE A 54 -22.55 -14.10 -9.95
C ILE A 54 -22.19 -15.44 -9.28
N ALA A 55 -23.17 -16.28 -8.96
CA ALA A 55 -22.94 -17.59 -8.36
C ALA A 55 -22.05 -18.49 -9.25
N GLN A 56 -22.32 -18.52 -10.56
CA GLN A 56 -21.54 -19.29 -11.52
C GLN A 56 -20.09 -18.82 -11.57
N TRP A 57 -19.86 -17.51 -11.75
CA TRP A 57 -18.52 -16.95 -11.97
C TRP A 57 -17.71 -16.73 -10.70
N LEU A 58 -18.32 -16.85 -9.51
CA LEU A 58 -17.58 -17.00 -8.25
C LEU A 58 -16.97 -18.40 -8.10
N CYS A 59 -17.58 -19.42 -8.71
CA CYS A 59 -17.16 -20.81 -8.59
C CYS A 59 -16.37 -21.31 -9.82
N HIS A 60 -16.37 -20.55 -10.91
CA HIS A 60 -15.74 -20.90 -12.17
C HIS A 60 -14.91 -19.76 -12.71
N ARG A 61 -13.77 -20.10 -13.31
CA ARG A 61 -12.94 -19.14 -14.04
C ARG A 61 -12.93 -19.46 -15.53
N LYS A 62 -12.98 -18.39 -16.34
CA LYS A 62 -12.83 -18.44 -17.80
C LYS A 62 -11.35 -18.29 -18.16
N ILE A 63 -10.80 -19.26 -18.87
CA ILE A 63 -9.43 -19.23 -19.41
C ILE A 63 -9.55 -19.09 -20.92
N ILE A 64 -9.08 -17.97 -21.46
CA ILE A 64 -9.08 -17.70 -22.89
C ILE A 64 -7.67 -17.98 -23.40
N THR A 65 -7.52 -19.00 -24.23
CA THR A 65 -6.31 -19.27 -25.00
C THR A 65 -6.49 -18.76 -26.43
N THR A 66 -5.43 -18.76 -27.24
CA THR A 66 -5.49 -18.34 -28.65
C THR A 66 -6.43 -19.21 -29.49
N SER A 67 -6.64 -20.46 -29.09
CA SER A 67 -7.45 -21.45 -29.83
C SER A 67 -8.80 -21.73 -29.21
N GLU A 68 -8.98 -21.57 -27.90
CA GLU A 68 -10.22 -21.97 -27.22
C GLU A 68 -10.50 -21.16 -25.95
N THR A 69 -11.76 -21.23 -25.51
CA THR A 69 -12.19 -20.70 -24.21
C THR A 69 -12.59 -21.88 -23.34
N VAL A 70 -11.83 -22.13 -22.28
CA VAL A 70 -12.07 -23.21 -21.33
C VAL A 70 -12.60 -22.63 -20.01
N VAL A 71 -13.70 -23.18 -19.52
CA VAL A 71 -14.22 -22.86 -18.18
C VAL A 71 -13.77 -23.95 -17.21
N LYS A 72 -13.09 -23.56 -16.13
CA LYS A 72 -12.64 -24.49 -15.09
C LYS A 72 -13.28 -24.16 -13.74
N PRO A 73 -13.69 -25.17 -12.96
CA PRO A 73 -14.12 -24.96 -11.59
C PRO A 73 -12.95 -24.44 -10.74
N MET A 74 -13.28 -23.68 -9.71
CA MET A 74 -12.33 -23.16 -8.72
C MET A 74 -12.36 -24.02 -7.45
N THR A 75 -11.32 -23.94 -6.63
CA THR A 75 -11.33 -24.54 -5.28
C THR A 75 -12.07 -23.63 -4.29
N LYS A 76 -12.45 -24.14 -3.11
CA LYS A 76 -13.24 -23.38 -2.13
C LYS A 76 -12.50 -22.12 -1.70
N LEU A 77 -11.20 -22.28 -1.43
CA LEU A 77 -10.32 -21.18 -1.06
C LEU A 77 -10.24 -20.14 -2.19
N GLN A 78 -10.06 -20.58 -3.43
CA GLN A 78 -10.02 -19.68 -4.59
C GLN A 78 -11.34 -18.90 -4.77
N ALA A 79 -12.49 -19.54 -4.54
CA ALA A 79 -13.80 -18.89 -4.66
C ALA A 79 -14.06 -17.86 -3.54
N ILE A 80 -13.66 -18.17 -2.31
CA ILE A 80 -13.69 -17.21 -1.18
C ILE A 80 -12.80 -16.01 -1.50
N ASN A 81 -11.58 -16.27 -1.97
CA ASN A 81 -10.63 -15.22 -2.32
C ASN A 81 -11.14 -14.34 -3.48
N ALA A 82 -11.80 -14.94 -4.47
CA ALA A 82 -12.43 -14.20 -5.58
C ALA A 82 -13.56 -13.27 -5.10
N ARG A 83 -14.39 -13.75 -4.17
CA ARG A 83 -15.43 -12.96 -3.51
C ARG A 83 -14.80 -11.80 -2.75
N ASP A 84 -13.79 -12.06 -1.92
CA ASP A 84 -13.17 -11.04 -1.08
C ASP A 84 -12.41 -10.00 -1.93
N ALA A 85 -11.74 -10.42 -3.01
CA ALA A 85 -11.11 -9.53 -3.98
C ALA A 85 -12.14 -8.61 -4.66
N LEU A 86 -13.30 -9.16 -5.07
CA LEU A 86 -14.38 -8.35 -5.65
C LEU A 86 -14.95 -7.36 -4.62
N ALA A 87 -15.13 -7.77 -3.36
CA ALA A 87 -15.56 -6.90 -2.26
C ALA A 87 -14.57 -5.73 -2.05
N LYS A 88 -13.28 -6.03 -1.93
CA LYS A 88 -12.19 -5.04 -1.83
C LYS A 88 -12.19 -4.08 -3.01
N LYS A 89 -12.39 -4.59 -4.22
CA LYS A 89 -12.44 -3.77 -5.44
C LYS A 89 -13.62 -2.80 -5.45
N ILE A 90 -14.81 -3.27 -5.05
CA ILE A 90 -16.00 -2.42 -4.91
C ILE A 90 -15.76 -1.33 -3.85
N TYR A 91 -15.19 -1.71 -2.70
CA TYR A 91 -14.89 -0.77 -1.62
C TYR A 91 -13.88 0.29 -2.06
N SER A 92 -12.80 -0.11 -2.74
CA SER A 92 -11.78 0.79 -3.29
C SER A 92 -12.39 1.81 -4.26
N HIS A 93 -13.23 1.39 -5.21
CA HIS A 93 -13.91 2.33 -6.11
C HIS A 93 -14.88 3.27 -5.40
N LEU A 94 -15.59 2.79 -4.38
CA LEU A 94 -16.45 3.64 -3.57
C LEU A 94 -15.64 4.69 -2.80
N PHE A 95 -14.51 4.29 -2.22
CA PHE A 95 -13.61 5.18 -1.51
C PHE A 95 -13.05 6.26 -2.43
N ASP A 96 -12.52 5.87 -3.59
CA ASP A 96 -12.00 6.78 -4.61
C ASP A 96 -13.06 7.78 -5.07
N PHE A 97 -14.29 7.30 -5.32
CA PHE A 97 -15.41 8.15 -5.68
C PHE A 97 -15.73 9.17 -4.58
N ILE A 98 -15.78 8.76 -3.31
CA ILE A 98 -16.03 9.67 -2.19
C ILE A 98 -14.95 10.74 -2.12
N VAL A 99 -13.67 10.36 -2.22
CA VAL A 99 -12.54 11.29 -2.23
C VAL A 99 -12.64 12.25 -3.41
N GLU A 100 -12.99 11.78 -4.60
CA GLU A 100 -13.18 12.63 -5.78
C GLU A 100 -14.30 13.66 -5.58
N GLN A 101 -15.44 13.25 -5.01
CA GLN A 101 -16.56 14.17 -4.73
C GLN A 101 -16.19 15.21 -3.67
N ILE A 102 -15.48 14.81 -2.61
CA ILE A 102 -14.97 15.74 -1.60
C ILE A 102 -14.02 16.75 -2.24
N ASN A 103 -13.07 16.28 -3.05
CA ASN A 103 -12.13 17.14 -3.75
C ASN A 103 -12.84 18.13 -4.69
N LYS A 104 -13.85 17.69 -5.46
CA LYS A 104 -14.66 18.58 -6.30
C LYS A 104 -15.42 19.61 -5.49
N ALA A 105 -15.97 19.24 -4.34
CA ALA A 105 -16.69 20.16 -3.46
C ALA A 105 -15.75 21.19 -2.79
N LEU A 106 -14.49 20.83 -2.56
CA LEU A 106 -13.47 21.71 -1.96
C LEU A 106 -12.62 22.47 -2.98
N GLN A 107 -12.86 22.30 -4.29
CA GLN A 107 -12.13 23.01 -5.33
C GLN A 107 -12.35 24.52 -5.25
N PHE A 108 -11.25 25.27 -5.37
CA PHE A 108 -11.24 26.72 -5.43
C PHE A 108 -10.94 27.20 -6.86
N SER A 109 -11.66 28.22 -7.33
CA SER A 109 -11.58 28.71 -8.71
C SER A 109 -10.44 29.69 -9.00
N GLY A 110 -9.72 30.16 -7.98
CA GLY A 110 -8.59 31.07 -8.15
C GLY A 110 -7.23 30.37 -8.24
N LYS A 111 -6.15 31.16 -8.35
CA LYS A 111 -4.78 30.64 -8.37
C LYS A 111 -4.33 30.32 -6.94
N GLN A 112 -3.86 29.09 -6.73
CA GLN A 112 -3.21 28.68 -5.48
C GLN A 112 -1.85 29.37 -5.36
N HIS A 113 -1.63 30.08 -4.26
CA HIS A 113 -0.36 30.75 -3.97
C HIS A 113 0.59 29.84 -3.18
N SER A 114 0.09 29.22 -2.11
CA SER A 114 0.84 28.32 -1.23
C SER A 114 -0.09 27.24 -0.68
N PHE A 115 0.48 26.15 -0.17
CA PHE A 115 -0.29 25.12 0.54
C PHE A 115 0.50 24.59 1.74
N ILE A 116 -0.23 23.99 2.68
CA ILE A 116 0.32 23.17 3.76
C ILE A 116 -0.21 21.76 3.53
N GLY A 117 0.69 20.82 3.27
CA GLY A 117 0.35 19.41 3.15
C GLY A 117 0.44 18.74 4.52
N VAL A 118 -0.65 18.13 4.97
CA VAL A 118 -0.65 17.30 6.17
C VAL A 118 -0.57 15.85 5.73
N LEU A 119 0.53 15.18 6.08
CA LEU A 119 0.73 13.76 5.82
C LEU A 119 0.33 12.95 7.05
N ASP A 120 -0.73 12.15 6.91
CA ASP A 120 -1.19 11.20 7.91
C ASP A 120 -1.18 9.81 7.28
N ILE A 121 -0.18 9.00 7.63
CA ILE A 121 -0.07 7.62 7.17
C ILE A 121 0.18 6.70 8.36
N TYR A 122 -0.10 5.41 8.15
CA TYR A 122 0.15 4.36 9.14
C TYR A 122 1.59 4.41 9.65
N GLY A 123 1.77 4.36 10.97
CA GLY A 123 3.08 4.22 11.59
C GLY A 123 3.66 2.81 11.40
N PHE A 124 4.89 2.61 11.85
CA PHE A 124 5.54 1.30 11.84
C PHE A 124 4.72 0.27 12.63
N GLU A 125 4.42 -0.87 12.00
CA GLU A 125 3.60 -1.94 12.57
C GLU A 125 4.41 -3.22 12.76
N THR A 126 4.23 -3.86 13.92
CA THR A 126 4.80 -5.18 14.20
C THR A 126 3.82 -5.94 15.08
N PHE A 127 3.24 -6.99 14.52
CA PHE A 127 2.31 -7.90 15.19
C PHE A 127 2.91 -9.31 15.25
N ASP A 128 2.22 -10.23 15.92
CA ASP A 128 2.59 -11.64 15.96
C ASP A 128 2.54 -12.30 14.57
N LEU A 129 1.65 -11.81 13.69
CA LEU A 129 1.47 -12.27 12.32
C LEU A 129 1.49 -11.07 11.36
N ASN A 130 2.65 -10.82 10.73
CA ASN A 130 2.79 -9.79 9.71
C ASN A 130 2.69 -10.41 8.31
N SER A 131 1.93 -9.77 7.44
CA SER A 131 1.76 -10.21 6.04
C SER A 131 2.13 -9.06 5.08
N PHE A 132 1.71 -9.17 3.82
CA PHE A 132 2.02 -8.21 2.75
C PHE A 132 1.59 -6.78 3.10
N GLU A 133 0.47 -6.60 3.78
CA GLU A 133 -0.04 -5.29 4.19
C GLU A 133 0.94 -4.58 5.15
N GLN A 134 1.38 -5.27 6.21
CA GLN A 134 2.38 -4.75 7.14
C GLN A 134 3.72 -4.50 6.45
N PHE A 135 4.12 -5.38 5.52
CA PHE A 135 5.33 -5.19 4.74
C PHE A 135 5.28 -3.87 3.93
N CYS A 136 4.16 -3.58 3.26
CA CYS A 136 3.96 -2.31 2.55
C CYS A 136 3.95 -1.10 3.49
N ILE A 137 3.28 -1.20 4.64
CA ILE A 137 3.24 -0.13 5.66
C ILE A 137 4.65 0.18 6.17
N ASN A 138 5.42 -0.85 6.52
CA ASN A 138 6.78 -0.69 7.05
C ASN A 138 7.74 -0.17 5.97
N TYR A 139 7.59 -0.60 4.71
CA TYR A 139 8.32 -0.03 3.58
C TYR A 139 8.03 1.47 3.39
N ALA A 140 6.78 1.92 3.51
CA ALA A 140 6.46 3.35 3.47
C ALA A 140 7.14 4.13 4.61
N ASN A 141 7.16 3.54 5.81
CA ASN A 141 7.84 4.14 6.97
C ASN A 141 9.36 4.22 6.76
N GLU A 142 9.99 3.22 6.13
CA GLU A 142 11.41 3.30 5.74
C GLU A 142 11.67 4.50 4.80
N LYS A 143 10.82 4.70 3.79
CA LYS A 143 10.96 5.84 2.85
C LYS A 143 10.78 7.19 3.56
N LEU A 144 9.81 7.30 4.46
CA LEU A 144 9.64 8.52 5.27
C LEU A 144 10.83 8.77 6.20
N GLN A 145 11.36 7.72 6.83
CA GLN A 145 12.53 7.84 7.69
C GLN A 145 13.76 8.24 6.88
N GLN A 146 13.92 7.73 5.65
CA GLN A 146 14.99 8.15 4.75
C GLN A 146 14.86 9.61 4.33
N GLN A 147 13.64 10.07 4.03
CA GLN A 147 13.37 11.48 3.73
C GLN A 147 13.68 12.37 4.95
N PHE A 148 13.30 11.95 6.15
CA PHE A 148 13.65 12.63 7.39
C PHE A 148 15.17 12.71 7.59
N ASN A 149 15.88 11.58 7.45
CA ASN A 149 17.32 11.51 7.59
C ASN A 149 18.03 12.43 6.58
N LEU A 150 17.58 12.43 5.32
CA LEU A 150 18.14 13.29 4.27
C LEU A 150 17.91 14.78 4.58
N HIS A 151 16.70 15.14 5.00
CA HIS A 151 16.34 16.54 5.21
C HIS A 151 16.96 17.11 6.49
N VAL A 152 16.86 16.39 7.60
CA VAL A 152 17.37 16.83 8.90
C VAL A 152 18.89 16.74 8.96
N PHE A 153 19.50 15.70 8.37
CA PHE A 153 20.95 15.50 8.53
C PHE A 153 21.74 16.01 7.34
N LYS A 154 21.35 15.70 6.10
CA LYS A 154 22.20 16.02 4.95
C LYS A 154 22.03 17.48 4.50
N LEU A 155 20.80 17.91 4.26
CA LEU A 155 20.53 19.27 3.76
C LEU A 155 20.89 20.34 4.80
N GLU A 156 20.72 20.06 6.09
CA GLU A 156 21.09 21.00 7.15
C GLU A 156 22.60 21.19 7.25
N GLN A 157 23.37 20.09 7.15
CA GLN A 157 24.82 20.14 7.15
C GLN A 157 25.39 20.82 5.90
N GLU A 158 24.81 20.55 4.72
CA GLU A 158 25.20 21.22 3.47
C GLU A 158 25.00 22.74 3.54
N GLU A 159 23.92 23.22 4.17
CA GLU A 159 23.69 24.65 4.35
C GLU A 159 24.70 25.27 5.33
N TYR A 160 25.01 24.60 6.46
CA TYR A 160 26.04 25.08 7.38
C TYR A 160 27.43 25.14 6.76
N MET A 161 27.79 24.15 5.92
CA MET A 161 29.04 24.19 5.16
C MET A 161 29.05 25.36 4.17
N LYS A 162 27.93 25.62 3.48
CA LYS A 162 27.79 26.74 2.53
C LYS A 162 27.86 28.11 3.22
N GLU A 163 27.30 28.23 4.43
CA GLU A 163 27.37 29.44 5.24
C GLU A 163 28.73 29.59 5.98
N ASN A 164 29.66 28.64 5.82
CA ASN A 164 30.95 28.56 6.52
C ASN A 164 30.81 28.59 8.05
N ILE A 165 29.74 27.97 8.57
CA ILE A 165 29.53 27.82 10.01
C ILE A 165 30.37 26.63 10.48
N PRO A 166 31.19 26.78 11.55
CA PRO A 166 31.94 25.66 12.12
C PRO A 166 30.98 24.57 12.61
N TRP A 167 30.95 23.44 11.91
CA TRP A 167 30.07 22.31 12.21
C TRP A 167 30.87 21.01 12.33
N THR A 168 30.56 20.21 13.35
CA THR A 168 31.13 18.86 13.49
C THR A 168 30.19 17.88 12.80
N LEU A 169 30.68 17.16 11.79
CA LEU A 169 29.88 16.17 11.08
C LEU A 169 29.33 15.13 12.07
N ILE A 170 28.03 14.85 12.00
CA ILE A 170 27.39 13.86 12.87
C ILE A 170 27.00 12.66 12.03
N ASP A 171 27.58 11.51 12.36
CA ASP A 171 27.19 10.24 11.75
C ASP A 171 25.78 9.85 12.20
N PHE A 172 24.96 9.46 11.23
CA PHE A 172 23.61 8.96 11.45
C PHE A 172 23.44 7.58 10.80
N TYR A 173 22.43 6.84 11.23
CA TYR A 173 22.11 5.54 10.64
C TYR A 173 21.42 5.73 9.28
N ASP A 174 22.11 5.35 8.20
CA ASP A 174 21.55 5.37 6.86
C ASP A 174 20.76 4.08 6.59
N ASN A 175 19.45 4.23 6.35
CA ASN A 175 18.52 3.16 6.04
C ASN A 175 18.35 2.92 4.53
N GLN A 176 19.15 3.56 3.66
CA GLN A 176 19.17 3.25 2.23
C GLN A 176 19.37 1.75 1.92
N PRO A 177 20.24 1.00 2.62
CA PRO A 177 20.45 -0.41 2.30
C PRO A 177 19.21 -1.31 2.50
N VAL A 178 18.33 -1.00 3.47
CA VAL A 178 17.07 -1.76 3.65
C VAL A 178 16.04 -1.35 2.59
N ILE A 179 16.01 -0.08 2.18
CA ILE A 179 15.18 0.38 1.07
C ILE A 179 15.60 -0.33 -0.23
N ASP A 180 16.89 -0.41 -0.50
CA ASP A 180 17.41 -1.09 -1.71
C ASP A 180 17.08 -2.59 -1.70
N LEU A 181 17.20 -3.26 -0.54
CA LEU A 181 16.75 -4.65 -0.38
C LEU A 181 15.28 -4.83 -0.81
N ILE A 182 14.42 -3.84 -0.53
CA ILE A 182 12.98 -3.90 -0.84
C ILE A 182 12.67 -3.51 -2.29
N GLU A 183 13.14 -2.33 -2.74
CA GLU A 183 12.68 -1.67 -3.97
C GLU A 183 13.67 -1.68 -5.14
N ALA A 184 14.95 -2.00 -4.90
CA ALA A 184 15.96 -1.95 -5.96
C ALA A 184 15.75 -3.06 -7.00
N LYS A 185 16.58 -3.02 -8.04
CA LYS A 185 16.59 -4.08 -9.03
C LYS A 185 17.04 -5.39 -8.38
N MET A 186 16.33 -6.50 -8.62
CA MET A 186 16.46 -7.77 -7.89
C MET A 186 16.10 -7.68 -6.40
N GLY A 187 15.38 -6.64 -5.97
CA GLY A 187 14.85 -6.50 -4.62
C GLY A 187 13.62 -7.38 -4.36
N ILE A 188 13.15 -7.39 -3.12
CA ILE A 188 12.02 -8.24 -2.67
C ILE A 188 10.76 -8.01 -3.52
N LEU A 189 10.41 -6.76 -3.81
CA LEU A 189 9.22 -6.42 -4.60
C LEU A 189 9.32 -6.88 -6.06
N GLU A 190 10.48 -6.74 -6.69
CA GLU A 190 10.64 -7.17 -8.09
C GLU A 190 10.62 -8.70 -8.20
N LEU A 191 11.26 -9.41 -7.26
CA LEU A 191 11.20 -10.88 -7.21
C LEU A 191 9.76 -11.37 -6.97
N LEU A 192 8.96 -10.63 -6.20
CA LEU A 192 7.54 -10.93 -6.00
C LEU A 192 6.74 -10.70 -7.29
N ASP A 193 6.99 -9.60 -8.00
CA ASP A 193 6.34 -9.30 -9.27
C ASP A 193 6.68 -10.36 -10.33
N GLU A 194 7.94 -10.81 -10.41
CA GLU A 194 8.36 -11.90 -11.30
C GLU A 194 7.64 -13.22 -11.01
N GLU A 195 7.53 -13.62 -9.73
CA GLU A 195 6.81 -14.84 -9.38
C GLU A 195 5.31 -14.71 -9.66
N CYS A 196 4.74 -13.51 -9.49
CA CYS A 196 3.34 -13.25 -9.82
C CYS A 196 3.01 -13.48 -11.30
N LEU A 197 3.99 -13.32 -12.20
CA LEU A 197 3.83 -13.56 -13.64
C LEU A 197 3.89 -15.05 -14.02
N LEU A 198 4.44 -15.92 -13.15
CA LEU A 198 4.56 -17.35 -13.44
C LEU A 198 3.21 -18.07 -13.27
N PRO A 199 2.78 -18.89 -14.26
CA PRO A 199 1.51 -19.63 -14.18
C PRO A 199 1.41 -20.61 -13.01
N GLN A 200 2.56 -21.10 -12.52
CA GLN A 200 2.70 -21.99 -11.36
C GLN A 200 3.53 -21.34 -10.24
N GLY A 201 3.61 -20.01 -10.21
CA GLY A 201 4.29 -19.30 -9.13
C GLY A 201 3.56 -19.49 -7.79
N THR A 202 4.30 -19.79 -6.74
CA THR A 202 3.77 -19.99 -5.38
C THR A 202 4.54 -19.16 -4.35
N ASP A 203 3.93 -18.91 -3.19
CA ASP A 203 4.55 -18.17 -2.09
C ASP A 203 5.81 -18.87 -1.58
N GLU A 204 5.86 -20.21 -1.63
CA GLU A 204 7.04 -20.99 -1.25
C GLU A 204 8.18 -20.80 -2.24
N ASN A 205 7.91 -20.86 -3.55
CA ASN A 205 8.92 -20.66 -4.57
C ASN A 205 9.52 -19.25 -4.51
N TRP A 206 8.68 -18.23 -4.33
CA TRP A 206 9.12 -16.87 -4.09
C TRP A 206 9.99 -16.76 -2.83
N LEU A 207 9.57 -17.34 -1.71
CA LEU A 207 10.35 -17.35 -0.48
C LEU A 207 11.71 -18.05 -0.65
N GLN A 208 11.77 -19.16 -1.39
CA GLN A 208 13.04 -19.82 -1.72
C GLN A 208 13.95 -18.92 -2.56
N LYS A 209 13.40 -18.17 -3.53
CA LYS A 209 14.17 -17.16 -4.28
C LYS A 209 14.74 -16.08 -3.36
N LEU A 210 13.97 -15.59 -2.39
CA LEU A 210 14.46 -14.64 -1.39
C LEU A 210 15.62 -15.22 -0.59
N TYR A 211 15.50 -16.45 -0.08
CA TYR A 211 16.59 -17.10 0.64
C TYR A 211 17.85 -17.24 -0.24
N ASN A 212 17.71 -17.71 -1.47
CA ASN A 212 18.85 -17.90 -2.37
C ASN A 212 19.56 -16.58 -2.71
N ASN A 213 18.81 -15.49 -2.82
CA ASN A 213 19.33 -14.17 -3.18
C ASN A 213 19.95 -13.41 -2.00
N PHE A 214 19.39 -13.54 -0.80
CA PHE A 214 19.73 -12.65 0.32
C PHE A 214 20.30 -13.38 1.55
N MET A 215 19.96 -14.65 1.77
CA MET A 215 20.43 -15.38 2.96
C MET A 215 21.97 -15.44 2.97
N ASN A 216 22.58 -15.06 4.09
CA ASN A 216 24.02 -14.97 4.29
C ASN A 216 24.76 -14.00 3.35
N LYS A 217 24.03 -13.21 2.55
CA LYS A 217 24.57 -12.21 1.61
C LYS A 217 24.24 -10.78 2.02
N ASN A 218 23.04 -10.57 2.56
CA ASN A 218 22.59 -9.28 3.06
C ASN A 218 22.35 -9.36 4.57
N PRO A 219 23.04 -8.56 5.41
CA PRO A 219 22.89 -8.61 6.87
C PRO A 219 21.52 -8.13 7.36
N LEU A 220 20.74 -7.47 6.50
CA LEU A 220 19.41 -6.95 6.83
C LEU A 220 18.30 -7.97 6.53
N PHE A 221 18.65 -9.14 6.01
CA PHE A 221 17.72 -10.21 5.67
C PHE A 221 18.10 -11.49 6.42
N GLU A 222 17.15 -12.04 7.18
CA GLU A 222 17.36 -13.26 7.97
C GLU A 222 16.29 -14.31 7.69
N LYS A 223 16.72 -15.58 7.75
CA LYS A 223 15.81 -16.73 7.77
C LYS A 223 15.56 -17.16 9.23
N PRO A 224 14.31 -17.23 9.71
CA PRO A 224 14.00 -17.77 11.04
C PRO A 224 14.49 -19.22 11.18
N ARG A 225 15.06 -19.56 12.34
CA ARG A 225 15.65 -20.90 12.57
C ARG A 225 14.63 -22.05 12.55
N MET A 226 13.41 -21.78 13.01
CA MET A 226 12.35 -22.80 13.19
C MET A 226 11.22 -22.71 12.16
N SER A 227 11.32 -21.78 11.20
CA SER A 227 10.27 -21.57 10.19
C SER A 227 10.86 -21.63 8.80
N ASN A 228 10.14 -22.33 7.90
CA ASN A 228 10.42 -22.32 6.47
C ASN A 228 9.37 -21.52 5.68
N THR A 229 8.45 -20.83 6.38
CA THR A 229 7.31 -20.07 5.80
C THR A 229 7.35 -18.59 6.17
N SER A 230 8.52 -18.07 6.55
CA SER A 230 8.69 -16.65 6.87
C SER A 230 10.10 -16.15 6.65
N PHE A 231 10.23 -14.85 6.45
CA PHE A 231 11.50 -14.14 6.36
C PHE A 231 11.51 -12.95 7.34
N ILE A 232 12.70 -12.53 7.75
CA ILE A 232 12.89 -11.41 8.67
C ILE A 232 13.64 -10.29 7.95
N ILE A 233 13.15 -9.06 8.13
CA ILE A 233 13.85 -7.84 7.69
C ILE A 233 14.25 -7.04 8.92
N GLN A 234 15.51 -6.61 8.95
CA GLN A 234 15.98 -5.61 9.89
C GLN A 234 15.58 -4.22 9.38
N HIS A 235 14.51 -3.67 9.95
CA HIS A 235 14.12 -2.29 9.71
C HIS A 235 14.89 -1.32 10.60
N PHE A 236 14.76 -0.01 10.33
CA PHE A 236 15.30 1.04 11.21
C PHE A 236 14.73 0.94 12.64
N ALA A 237 13.48 0.48 12.75
CA ALA A 237 12.73 0.43 13.99
C ALA A 237 12.93 -0.87 14.79
N ASP A 238 12.76 -2.02 14.14
CA ASP A 238 12.84 -3.35 14.75
C ASP A 238 13.08 -4.45 13.70
N LYS A 239 13.37 -5.68 14.14
CA LYS A 239 13.32 -6.86 13.29
C LYS A 239 11.88 -7.35 13.15
N VAL A 240 11.39 -7.45 11.92
CA VAL A 240 10.01 -7.89 11.66
C VAL A 240 10.01 -9.19 10.88
N GLU A 241 9.32 -10.20 11.42
CA GLU A 241 9.06 -11.46 10.74
C GLU A 241 7.77 -11.37 9.91
N TYR A 242 7.86 -11.68 8.61
CA TYR A 242 6.73 -11.70 7.67
C TYR A 242 6.44 -13.14 7.22
N LYS A 243 5.17 -13.56 7.27
CA LYS A 243 4.71 -14.86 6.76
C LYS A 243 4.52 -14.78 5.25
N ASN A 244 5.07 -15.73 4.49
CA ASN A 244 4.99 -15.70 3.02
C ASN A 244 3.58 -15.97 2.48
N GLU A 245 2.74 -16.67 3.23
CA GLU A 245 1.40 -17.07 2.82
C GLU A 245 0.56 -15.87 2.33
N GLY A 246 0.06 -15.99 1.09
CA GLY A 246 -0.81 -15.02 0.45
C GLY A 246 -0.10 -13.81 -0.16
N PHE A 247 1.23 -13.72 -0.14
CA PHE A 247 1.97 -12.59 -0.71
C PHE A 247 1.71 -12.42 -2.21
N LEU A 248 1.81 -13.50 -3.01
CA LEU A 248 1.55 -13.43 -4.44
C LEU A 248 0.10 -13.04 -4.73
N GLU A 249 -0.84 -13.61 -4.00
CA GLU A 249 -2.26 -13.35 -4.20
C GLU A 249 -2.60 -11.88 -3.90
N LYS A 250 -2.16 -11.39 -2.74
CA LYS A 250 -2.36 -10.00 -2.31
C LYS A 250 -1.65 -9.01 -3.23
N ASN A 251 -0.50 -9.37 -3.78
CA ASN A 251 0.22 -8.52 -4.74
C ASN A 251 -0.43 -8.52 -6.14
N ARG A 252 -1.01 -9.63 -6.56
CA ARG A 252 -1.78 -9.72 -7.81
C ARG A 252 -3.05 -8.87 -7.75
N ASP A 253 -3.78 -8.92 -6.63
CA ASP A 253 -5.07 -8.25 -6.43
C ASP A 253 -6.02 -8.43 -7.63
N THR A 254 -6.01 -9.63 -8.20
CA THR A 254 -6.71 -9.93 -9.45
C THR A 254 -8.18 -10.23 -9.18
N VAL A 255 -9.04 -9.43 -9.77
CA VAL A 255 -10.47 -9.74 -9.90
C VAL A 255 -10.72 -10.34 -11.29
N TYR A 256 -11.50 -11.41 -11.36
CA TYR A 256 -11.83 -12.02 -12.65
C TYR A 256 -12.63 -11.05 -13.54
N GLU A 257 -12.15 -10.85 -14.77
CA GLU A 257 -12.78 -9.95 -15.76
C GLU A 257 -14.27 -10.24 -15.97
N VAL A 258 -14.67 -11.52 -15.93
CA VAL A 258 -16.09 -11.89 -16.10
C VAL A 258 -16.97 -11.34 -14.97
N LEU A 259 -16.46 -11.29 -13.73
CA LEU A 259 -17.17 -10.65 -12.62
C LEU A 259 -17.26 -9.14 -12.83
N ILE A 260 -16.18 -8.50 -13.28
CA ILE A 260 -16.16 -7.07 -13.61
C ILE A 260 -17.18 -6.73 -14.72
N ASP A 261 -17.26 -7.55 -15.77
CA ASP A 261 -18.21 -7.36 -16.86
C ASP A 261 -19.68 -7.46 -16.39
N ILE A 262 -19.97 -8.34 -15.42
CA ILE A 262 -21.31 -8.41 -14.81
C ILE A 262 -21.61 -7.13 -14.04
N LEU A 263 -20.66 -6.64 -13.24
CA LEU A 263 -20.82 -5.40 -12.47
C LEU A 263 -20.92 -4.16 -13.37
N ARG A 264 -20.22 -4.13 -14.50
CA ARG A 264 -20.30 -3.08 -15.51
C ARG A 264 -21.71 -2.95 -16.12
N ASN A 265 -22.42 -4.06 -16.24
CA ASN A 265 -23.80 -4.13 -16.74
C ASN A 265 -24.86 -3.99 -15.63
N SER A 266 -24.47 -3.56 -14.43
CA SER A 266 -25.38 -3.29 -13.32
C SER A 266 -26.47 -2.28 -13.68
N LYS A 267 -27.72 -2.53 -13.27
CA LYS A 267 -28.82 -1.56 -13.40
C LYS A 267 -28.65 -0.35 -12.50
N PHE A 268 -27.77 -0.43 -11.49
CA PHE A 268 -27.47 0.66 -10.59
C PHE A 268 -26.36 1.54 -11.16
N ARG A 269 -26.75 2.67 -11.80
CA ARG A 269 -25.85 3.55 -12.57
C ARG A 269 -24.55 3.94 -11.88
N LEU A 270 -24.60 4.31 -10.59
CA LEU A 270 -23.39 4.70 -9.85
C LEU A 270 -22.35 3.57 -9.84
N PHE A 271 -22.80 2.33 -9.72
CA PHE A 271 -21.93 1.17 -9.67
C PHE A 271 -21.46 0.73 -11.05
N ALA A 272 -22.32 0.82 -12.07
CA ALA A 272 -21.88 0.66 -13.46
C ALA A 272 -20.75 1.65 -13.82
N ASN A 273 -20.83 2.90 -13.34
CA ASN A 273 -19.80 3.91 -13.57
C ASN A 273 -18.46 3.57 -12.92
N PHE A 274 -18.43 2.83 -11.81
CA PHE A 274 -17.17 2.40 -11.19
C PHE A 274 -16.34 1.45 -12.07
N PHE A 275 -17.02 0.68 -12.93
CA PHE A 275 -16.41 -0.34 -13.78
C PHE A 275 -16.41 0.00 -15.27
N GLN A 276 -16.90 1.18 -15.64
CA GLN A 276 -16.71 1.71 -16.99
C GLN A 276 -15.23 2.10 -17.16
N ASP A 277 -14.66 1.80 -18.32
CA ASP A 277 -13.31 2.25 -18.68
C ASP A 277 -13.35 3.77 -18.93
N GLY A 278 -13.35 4.54 -17.85
CA GLY A 278 -13.14 5.99 -17.88
C GLY A 278 -11.67 6.31 -18.14
N PRO A 279 -11.36 7.52 -18.63
CA PRO A 279 -9.97 7.98 -18.70
C PRO A 279 -9.35 7.85 -17.31
N VAL A 280 -8.18 7.22 -17.24
CA VAL A 280 -7.37 7.05 -16.02
C VAL A 280 -7.40 8.39 -15.27
N PRO A 281 -7.83 8.44 -14.00
CA PRO A 281 -7.83 9.68 -13.24
C PRO A 281 -6.42 10.25 -13.27
N LEU A 282 -6.27 11.41 -13.92
CA LEU A 282 -5.10 12.23 -13.73
C LEU A 282 -5.04 12.51 -12.23
N SER A 283 -3.91 12.18 -11.60
CA SER A 283 -3.66 12.49 -10.19
C SER A 283 -4.10 13.93 -9.89
N PRO A 284 -4.71 14.21 -8.72
CA PRO A 284 -5.15 15.57 -8.36
C PRO A 284 -4.01 16.61 -8.36
N PHE A 285 -2.76 16.15 -8.40
CA PHE A 285 -1.54 16.93 -8.28
C PHE A 285 -0.90 17.34 -9.63
N ASN A 286 -1.47 16.93 -10.77
CA ASN A 286 -0.91 17.23 -12.09
C ASN A 286 -1.23 18.62 -12.66
N SER A 287 -1.83 19.53 -11.89
CA SER A 287 -2.22 20.85 -12.41
C SER A 287 -1.08 21.89 -12.46
N ALA A 288 0.18 21.56 -12.09
CA ALA A 288 1.24 22.57 -12.06
C ALA A 288 2.61 22.22 -12.69
N ILE A 289 2.89 21.00 -13.17
CA ILE A 289 4.18 20.71 -13.84
C ILE A 289 3.97 19.82 -15.08
N LYS A 290 4.12 20.41 -16.28
CA LYS A 290 4.18 19.65 -17.54
C LYS A 290 5.53 18.95 -17.69
N VAL A 291 5.70 17.78 -17.06
CA VAL A 291 6.76 16.85 -17.45
C VAL A 291 6.23 15.96 -18.57
N LYS A 292 6.72 16.16 -19.80
CA LYS A 292 6.50 15.20 -20.89
C LYS A 292 7.23 13.91 -20.54
N SER A 293 6.50 12.87 -20.15
CA SER A 293 7.07 11.51 -20.09
C SER A 293 7.46 11.06 -21.50
N ALA A 294 8.76 10.91 -21.73
CA ALA A 294 9.33 10.40 -22.98
C ALA A 294 9.55 8.87 -22.95
N LYS A 295 8.67 8.12 -22.30
CA LYS A 295 8.68 6.66 -22.38
C LYS A 295 7.31 6.12 -22.77
N THR A 296 7.28 5.56 -23.97
CA THR A 296 6.21 4.73 -24.51
C THR A 296 5.84 3.67 -23.47
N VAL A 297 4.63 3.75 -22.93
CA VAL A 297 4.07 2.69 -22.10
C VAL A 297 3.90 1.48 -23.01
N ILE A 298 4.83 0.52 -22.90
CA ILE A 298 4.68 -0.79 -23.53
C ILE A 298 3.53 -1.46 -22.78
N VAL A 299 2.36 -1.49 -23.41
CA VAL A 299 1.21 -2.25 -22.95
C VAL A 299 1.56 -3.72 -23.13
N SER A 300 1.82 -4.41 -22.02
CA SER A 300 2.03 -5.86 -22.01
C SER A 300 0.83 -6.58 -22.64
N PRO A 301 1.03 -7.57 -23.53
CA PRO A 301 -0.06 -8.21 -24.29
C PRO A 301 -1.01 -9.05 -23.44
N ASN A 302 -0.68 -9.35 -22.18
CA ASN A 302 -1.58 -10.01 -21.24
C ASN A 302 -2.36 -9.00 -20.40
N LYS A 303 -3.59 -8.67 -20.83
CA LYS A 303 -4.53 -7.79 -20.11
C LYS A 303 -4.81 -8.20 -18.65
N GLN A 304 -4.62 -9.48 -18.31
CA GLN A 304 -4.86 -10.02 -16.95
C GLN A 304 -3.77 -9.69 -15.92
N PHE A 305 -2.56 -9.30 -16.35
CA PHE A 305 -1.43 -8.99 -15.46
C PHE A 305 -1.10 -7.49 -15.54
N ARG A 306 -2.07 -6.65 -15.13
CA ARG A 306 -1.81 -5.22 -14.88
C ARG A 306 -0.77 -5.07 -13.76
N ALA A 307 -0.17 -3.88 -13.65
CA ALA A 307 0.73 -3.50 -12.57
C ALA A 307 0.24 -4.02 -11.20
N THR A 308 1.09 -4.77 -10.51
CA THR A 308 0.87 -5.34 -9.18
C THR A 308 0.60 -4.26 -8.13
N VAL A 309 0.05 -4.65 -6.98
CA VAL A 309 -0.14 -3.72 -5.86
C VAL A 309 1.20 -3.13 -5.42
N GLY A 310 2.24 -3.95 -5.30
CA GLY A 310 3.59 -3.52 -4.94
C GLY A 310 4.16 -2.47 -5.89
N SER A 311 4.05 -2.69 -7.22
CA SER A 311 4.54 -1.72 -8.22
C SER A 311 3.77 -0.39 -8.22
N LYS A 312 2.44 -0.42 -8.06
CA LYS A 312 1.62 0.80 -7.90
C LYS A 312 1.96 1.53 -6.61
N PHE A 313 2.13 0.80 -5.51
CA PHE A 313 2.45 1.36 -4.21
C PHE A 313 3.82 2.04 -4.22
N ARG A 314 4.85 1.36 -4.75
CA ARG A 314 6.18 1.93 -4.97
C ARG A 314 6.12 3.21 -5.81
N SER A 315 5.37 3.21 -6.91
CA SER A 315 5.24 4.39 -7.78
C SER A 315 4.56 5.57 -7.06
N SER A 316 3.54 5.28 -6.25
CA SER A 316 2.81 6.29 -5.47
C SER A 316 3.69 6.87 -4.36
N LEU A 317 4.48 6.03 -3.67
CA LEU A 317 5.44 6.46 -2.67
C LEU A 317 6.55 7.32 -3.29
N TYR A 318 7.05 6.97 -4.48
CA TYR A 318 8.03 7.79 -5.17
C TYR A 318 7.50 9.22 -5.44
N LEU A 319 6.29 9.33 -5.99
CA LEU A 319 5.65 10.63 -6.24
C LEU A 319 5.40 11.43 -4.95
N LEU A 320 5.00 10.73 -3.87
CA LEU A 320 4.86 11.35 -2.56
C LEU A 320 6.21 11.92 -2.07
N MET A 321 7.30 11.16 -2.18
CA MET A 321 8.63 11.62 -1.78
C MET A 321 9.09 12.82 -2.60
N GLU A 322 8.88 12.83 -3.92
CA GLU A 322 9.17 14.01 -4.76
C GLU A 322 8.41 15.25 -4.29
N THR A 323 7.12 15.09 -3.95
CA THR A 323 6.28 16.18 -3.47
C THR A 323 6.78 16.72 -2.12
N LEU A 324 7.10 15.82 -1.18
CA LEU A 324 7.62 16.22 0.13
C LEU A 324 8.97 16.94 0.02
N ASN A 325 9.88 16.44 -0.83
CA ASN A 325 11.18 17.03 -1.06
C ASN A 325 11.13 18.43 -1.70
N ALA A 326 10.03 18.77 -2.36
CA ALA A 326 9.78 20.11 -2.91
C ALA A 326 9.16 21.09 -1.88
N THR A 327 8.97 20.66 -0.63
CA THR A 327 8.35 21.47 0.44
C THR A 327 9.27 21.62 1.65
N THR A 328 8.95 22.54 2.55
CA THR A 328 9.60 22.65 3.85
C THR A 328 8.86 21.77 4.86
N PRO A 329 9.47 20.67 5.36
CA PRO A 329 8.80 19.75 6.25
C PRO A 329 8.77 20.26 7.70
N HIS A 330 7.68 19.96 8.40
CA HIS A 330 7.54 20.14 9.84
C HIS A 330 7.12 18.81 10.45
N TYR A 331 7.96 18.21 11.30
CA TYR A 331 7.75 16.87 11.83
C TYR A 331 7.09 16.90 13.22
N VAL A 332 6.12 16.00 13.43
CA VAL A 332 5.54 15.69 14.75
C VAL A 332 5.67 14.19 14.98
N ARG A 333 6.44 13.79 15.99
CA ARG A 333 6.66 12.38 16.35
C ARG A 333 5.70 11.98 17.47
N CYS A 334 4.65 11.24 17.14
CA CYS A 334 3.67 10.75 18.12
C CYS A 334 4.17 9.47 18.79
N ILE A 335 4.05 9.36 20.12
CA ILE A 335 4.44 8.18 20.89
C ILE A 335 3.21 7.58 21.56
N LYS A 336 2.98 6.28 21.33
CA LYS A 336 1.89 5.54 21.98
C LYS A 336 2.26 5.23 23.43
N PRO A 337 1.50 5.71 24.43
CA PRO A 337 1.91 5.58 25.83
C PRO A 337 1.57 4.20 26.42
N ASN A 338 0.53 3.53 25.92
CA ASN A 338 0.15 2.16 26.28
C ASN A 338 -0.69 1.52 25.14
N ASP A 339 -0.77 0.20 25.10
CA ASP A 339 -1.49 -0.52 24.04
C ASP A 339 -3.00 -0.67 24.31
N GLN A 340 -3.42 -0.52 25.57
CA GLN A 340 -4.79 -0.64 26.07
C GLN A 340 -5.66 0.59 25.78
N LYS A 341 -5.06 1.68 25.28
CA LYS A 341 -5.71 2.98 24.99
C LYS A 341 -6.23 3.68 26.26
N PHE A 342 -5.66 3.38 27.43
CA PHE A 342 -6.00 4.08 28.66
C PHE A 342 -5.38 5.48 28.68
N ALA A 343 -6.14 6.45 29.18
CA ALA A 343 -5.64 7.81 29.34
C ALA A 343 -4.58 7.84 30.45
N PHE A 344 -3.46 8.53 30.19
CA PHE A 344 -2.37 8.77 31.15
C PHE A 344 -1.67 7.53 31.73
N GLU A 345 -1.89 6.34 31.17
CA GLU A 345 -1.05 5.18 31.49
C GLU A 345 0.21 5.15 30.64
N PHE A 346 1.34 4.82 31.27
CA PHE A 346 2.67 4.85 30.65
C PHE A 346 3.35 3.48 30.77
N ASP A 347 3.48 2.79 29.65
CA ASP A 347 4.30 1.59 29.53
C ASP A 347 5.72 1.98 29.10
N SER A 348 6.63 2.00 30.09
CA SER A 348 8.03 2.36 29.88
C SER A 348 8.73 1.51 28.83
N LYS A 349 8.41 0.21 28.73
CA LYS A 349 9.07 -0.68 27.74
C LYS A 349 8.61 -0.32 26.34
N ARG A 350 7.29 -0.13 26.16
CA ARG A 350 6.69 0.24 24.88
C ARG A 350 7.14 1.61 24.40
N VAL A 351 7.24 2.59 25.31
CA VAL A 351 7.71 3.94 24.99
C VAL A 351 9.18 3.95 24.60
N VAL A 352 10.06 3.27 25.36
CA VAL A 352 11.49 3.20 25.03
C VAL A 352 11.74 2.52 23.68
N GLN A 353 10.99 1.47 23.35
CA GLN A 353 11.05 0.83 22.04
C GLN A 353 10.72 1.83 20.92
N GLN A 354 9.64 2.60 21.05
CA GLN A 354 9.26 3.61 20.06
C GLN A 354 10.27 4.75 19.94
N LEU A 355 10.84 5.23 21.06
CA LEU A 355 11.85 6.29 21.05
C LEU A 355 13.12 5.87 20.30
N ARG A 356 13.55 4.62 20.47
CA ARG A 356 14.65 4.02 19.72
C ARG A 356 14.28 3.86 18.25
N ALA A 357 13.11 3.29 17.99
CA ALA A 357 12.63 3.05 16.63
C ALA A 357 12.51 4.35 15.83
N CYS A 358 11.96 5.41 16.41
CA CYS A 358 11.82 6.71 15.76
C CYS A 358 13.12 7.54 15.71
N GLY A 359 14.26 7.03 16.19
CA GLY A 359 15.54 7.76 16.20
C GLY A 359 15.46 9.08 16.98
N VAL A 360 14.62 9.14 18.03
CA VAL A 360 14.36 10.38 18.77
C VAL A 360 15.60 10.84 19.53
N LEU A 361 16.39 9.91 20.05
CA LEU A 361 17.64 10.23 20.78
C LEU A 361 18.66 10.90 19.87
N GLU A 362 18.87 10.34 18.68
CA GLU A 362 19.76 10.87 17.65
C GLU A 362 19.28 12.23 17.17
N THR A 363 17.97 12.37 16.96
CA THR A 363 17.34 13.65 16.58
C THR A 363 17.60 14.73 17.64
N ILE A 364 17.34 14.44 18.93
CA ILE A 364 17.57 15.40 20.02
C ILE A 364 19.04 15.80 20.11
N ARG A 365 19.95 14.82 19.97
CA ARG A 365 21.40 15.09 20.02
C ARG A 365 21.80 16.10 18.95
N ILE A 366 21.28 15.95 17.74
CA ILE A 366 21.60 16.83 16.61
C ILE A 366 20.91 18.18 16.74
N SER A 367 19.61 18.20 17.08
CA SER A 367 18.87 19.44 17.31
C SER A 367 19.43 20.28 18.45
N SER A 368 20.07 19.67 19.45
CA SER A 368 20.74 20.40 20.53
C SER A 368 22.02 21.12 20.09
N GLN A 369 22.61 20.69 18.97
CA GLN A 369 23.80 21.28 18.39
C GLN A 369 23.47 22.26 17.26
N SER A 370 22.29 22.14 16.65
CA SER A 370 21.84 22.99 15.55
C SER A 370 21.28 24.34 16.02
N TYR A 371 21.21 25.30 15.09
CA TYR A 371 20.63 26.62 15.34
C TYR A 371 19.17 26.64 14.84
N PRO A 372 18.16 26.62 15.75
CA PRO A 372 16.76 26.45 15.36
C PRO A 372 16.14 27.72 14.74
N SER A 373 16.78 28.87 14.90
CA SER A 373 16.30 30.16 14.39
C SER A 373 17.21 30.68 13.29
N ARG A 374 16.65 30.87 12.09
CA ARG A 374 17.36 31.44 10.94
C ARG A 374 16.81 32.83 10.66
N TYR A 375 17.61 33.86 10.94
CA TYR A 375 17.26 35.24 10.64
C TYR A 375 18.25 35.81 9.64
N GLY A 376 17.73 36.46 8.59
CA GLY A 376 18.57 37.25 7.69
C GLY A 376 19.26 38.37 8.47
N VAL A 377 20.55 38.60 8.19
CA VAL A 377 21.37 39.60 8.88
C VAL A 377 20.75 41.00 8.81
N ILE A 378 20.22 41.38 7.64
CA ILE A 378 19.61 42.70 7.42
C ILE A 378 18.30 42.87 8.22
N PRO A 379 17.32 41.94 8.17
CA PRO A 379 16.16 41.98 9.06
C PRO A 379 16.51 42.02 10.55
N LEU A 380 17.47 41.20 10.99
CA LEU A 380 17.87 41.13 12.40
C LEU A 380 18.53 42.44 12.85
N GLN A 381 19.41 43.02 12.03
CA GLN A 381 20.02 44.32 12.29
C GLN A 381 18.94 45.40 12.36
N ARG A 382 17.98 45.44 11.42
CA ARG A 382 16.87 46.42 11.49
C ARG A 382 16.04 46.25 12.76
N LEU A 383 15.77 45.04 13.21
CA LEU A 383 15.06 44.79 14.47
C LEU A 383 15.87 45.28 15.68
N MET A 384 17.18 45.01 15.73
CA MET A 384 18.04 45.44 16.85
C MET A 384 18.27 46.95 16.88
N PHE A 385 18.42 47.59 15.71
CA PHE A 385 18.69 49.02 15.56
C PHE A 385 17.44 49.90 15.39
N SER A 386 16.24 49.33 15.35
CA SER A 386 14.99 50.12 15.39
C SER A 386 14.50 50.38 16.82
N SER A 387 15.11 49.74 17.81
CA SER A 387 14.90 49.93 19.25
C SER A 387 15.97 50.79 19.93
N LEU A 388 16.90 51.37 19.15
CA LEU A 388 17.81 52.46 19.52
C LEU A 388 17.34 53.73 18.82
#